data_AF-A0A958PRG0-F1
#
_entry.id   AF-A0A958PRG0-F1
#
_cell.length_a   1.000
_cell.length_b   1.000
_cell.length_c   1.000
_cell.angle_alpha   90.00
_cell.angle_beta   90.00
_cell.angle_gamma   90.00
#
_symmetry.space_group_name_H-M   'P 1'
#
loop_
_entity.id
_entity.type
_entity.pdbx_description
1 polymer ?
#
loop_
_entity_poly.entity_id
_entity_poly.type
_entity_poly.pdbx_seq_one_letter_code
_entity_poly.pdbx_strand_id
1 'polypeptide(L)'
;IKRTGWVMISWVLFHEEIQKGAEGQQRFEDWLQCWKFSKQKNRNIIFVVKTLSRWNELPVFDKLKFLDHEWAAEGVMILTFLKQWENQNLGDLQEIIAHFLEVSVGLGHLPHPFVRASDLIAQGEPPGPQLGEKLEAYYQLQITHKIQSKEELLRLININTL
;
A
#
# COMPACT_ATOMS: atom_id res chain seq x y z
N ILE A 1 -2.87 26.15 -1.65
CA ILE A 1 -2.13 24.92 -2.04
C ILE A 1 -3.11 23.74 -1.98
N LYS A 2 -3.33 23.02 -3.11
CA LYS A 2 -4.17 21.81 -3.18
C LYS A 2 -3.48 20.63 -2.45
N ARG A 3 -4.20 19.53 -2.16
CA ARG A 3 -3.66 18.34 -1.45
C ARG A 3 -2.32 17.87 -2.04
N THR A 4 -2.25 17.70 -3.36
CA THR A 4 -1.06 17.29 -4.11
C THR A 4 0.16 18.18 -3.84
N GLY A 5 -0.04 19.50 -3.76
CA GLY A 5 1.05 20.45 -3.50
C GLY A 5 1.64 20.27 -2.10
N TRP A 6 0.82 19.96 -1.11
CA TRP A 6 1.32 19.68 0.24
C TRP A 6 2.10 18.37 0.30
N VAL A 7 1.60 17.31 -0.35
CA VAL A 7 2.32 16.03 -0.40
C VAL A 7 3.66 16.19 -1.14
N MET A 8 3.71 16.96 -2.21
CA MET A 8 4.95 17.24 -2.95
C MET A 8 5.97 18.01 -2.10
N ILE A 9 5.55 19.08 -1.41
CA ILE A 9 6.42 19.83 -0.49
C ILE A 9 6.91 18.90 0.63
N SER A 10 6.01 18.10 1.23
CA SER A 10 6.37 17.14 2.26
C SER A 10 7.36 16.10 1.76
N TRP A 11 7.21 15.61 0.54
CA TRP A 11 8.13 14.64 -0.05
C TRP A 11 9.53 15.23 -0.21
N VAL A 12 9.65 16.47 -0.72
CA VAL A 12 10.94 17.16 -0.85
C VAL A 12 11.62 17.31 0.51
N LEU A 13 10.89 17.85 1.49
CA LEU A 13 11.39 18.03 2.85
C LEU A 13 11.79 16.68 3.48
N PHE A 14 10.99 15.64 3.27
CA PHE A 14 11.29 14.31 3.79
C PHE A 14 12.54 13.70 3.16
N HIS A 15 12.75 13.85 1.86
CA HIS A 15 13.95 13.34 1.19
C HIS A 15 15.24 14.05 1.64
N GLU A 16 15.18 15.36 1.86
CA GLU A 16 16.31 16.13 2.42
C GLU A 16 16.63 15.71 3.86
N GLU A 17 15.61 15.41 4.67
CA GLU A 17 15.79 15.08 6.07
C GLU A 17 16.09 13.59 6.31
N ILE A 18 15.53 12.66 5.55
CA ILE A 18 15.70 11.21 5.82
C ILE A 18 17.14 10.73 5.67
N GLN A 19 17.97 11.43 4.88
CA GLN A 19 19.41 11.18 4.81
C GLN A 19 20.12 11.41 6.16
N LYS A 20 19.47 12.10 7.10
CA LYS A 20 19.94 12.37 8.47
C LYS A 20 19.44 11.34 9.49
N GLY A 21 18.82 10.25 9.04
CA GLY A 21 18.36 9.15 9.91
C GLY A 21 17.18 9.54 10.81
N ALA A 22 17.16 9.00 12.03
CA ALA A 22 16.03 9.16 12.97
C ALA A 22 15.73 10.63 13.33
N GLU A 23 16.77 11.46 13.44
CA GLU A 23 16.59 12.90 13.72
C GLU A 23 15.87 13.62 12.58
N GLY A 24 16.18 13.26 11.34
CA GLY A 24 15.52 13.84 10.16
C GLY A 24 14.05 13.46 10.09
N GLN A 25 13.71 12.21 10.42
CA GLN A 25 12.31 11.79 10.50
C GLN A 25 11.54 12.60 11.56
N GLN A 26 12.12 12.81 12.74
CA GLN A 26 11.49 13.60 13.79
C GLN A 26 11.26 15.06 13.35
N ARG A 27 12.26 15.68 12.71
CA ARG A 27 12.12 17.07 12.19
C ARG A 27 11.03 17.20 11.15
N PHE A 28 10.90 16.21 10.25
CA PHE A 28 9.81 16.18 9.28
C PHE A 28 8.44 16.10 9.97
N GLU A 29 8.30 15.23 10.97
CA GLU A 29 7.06 15.11 11.75
C GLU A 29 6.73 16.43 12.49
N ASP A 30 7.74 17.11 13.05
CA ASP A 30 7.59 18.41 13.70
C ASP A 30 7.16 19.50 12.70
N TRP A 31 7.75 19.54 11.50
CA TRP A 31 7.33 20.47 10.44
C TRP A 31 5.87 20.28 10.02
N LEU A 32 5.41 19.03 9.90
CA LEU A 32 4.01 18.75 9.60
C LEU A 32 3.06 19.24 10.72
N GLN A 33 3.51 19.25 11.97
CA GLN A 33 2.72 19.83 13.06
C GLN A 33 2.60 21.36 12.93
N CYS A 34 3.62 22.05 12.41
CA CYS A 34 3.57 23.49 12.15
C CYS A 34 2.54 23.89 11.09
N TRP A 35 2.15 22.96 10.19
CA TRP A 35 1.20 23.23 9.10
C TRP A 35 -0.27 23.32 9.53
N LYS A 36 -0.56 23.09 10.82
CA LYS A 36 -1.90 23.19 11.43
C LYS A 36 -3.00 22.38 10.71
N PHE A 37 -2.64 21.26 10.09
CA PHE A 37 -3.62 20.34 9.52
C PHE A 37 -4.30 19.49 10.59
N SER A 38 -5.42 18.86 10.20
CA SER A 38 -6.02 17.83 11.03
C SER A 38 -5.04 16.66 11.21
N LYS A 39 -5.13 15.98 12.36
CA LYS A 39 -4.30 14.79 12.65
C LYS A 39 -4.42 13.73 11.55
N GLN A 40 -5.63 13.50 11.03
CA GLN A 40 -5.87 12.55 9.95
C GLN A 40 -5.11 12.95 8.67
N LYS A 41 -5.17 14.23 8.30
CA LYS A 41 -4.47 14.73 7.11
C LYS A 41 -2.94 14.59 7.26
N ASN A 42 -2.38 14.88 8.43
CA ASN A 42 -0.96 14.66 8.69
C ASN A 42 -0.59 13.18 8.59
N ARG A 43 -1.39 12.26 9.15
CA ARG A 43 -1.18 10.82 9.01
C ARG A 43 -1.18 10.37 7.55
N ASN A 44 -2.13 10.87 6.75
CA ASN A 44 -2.22 10.53 5.34
C ASN A 44 -1.02 11.05 4.53
N ILE A 45 -0.56 12.27 4.82
CA ILE A 45 0.66 12.83 4.20
C ILE A 45 1.88 11.96 4.56
N ILE A 46 2.07 11.64 5.85
CA ILE A 46 3.18 10.79 6.31
C ILE A 46 3.13 9.43 5.63
N PHE A 47 1.94 8.82 5.58
CA PHE A 47 1.72 7.53 4.91
C PHE A 47 2.15 7.60 3.45
N VAL A 48 1.61 8.55 2.66
CA VAL A 48 1.97 8.68 1.25
C VAL A 48 3.47 8.88 1.09
N VAL A 49 4.06 9.85 1.79
CA VAL A 49 5.49 10.17 1.67
C VAL A 49 6.38 8.97 1.99
N LYS A 50 6.12 8.26 3.09
CA LYS A 50 6.87 7.06 3.47
C LYS A 50 6.71 5.92 2.46
N THR A 51 5.52 5.77 1.88
CA THR A 51 5.29 4.78 0.83
C THR A 51 6.04 5.13 -0.45
N LEU A 52 5.99 6.40 -0.88
CA LEU A 52 6.68 6.84 -2.10
C LEU A 52 8.19 6.71 -2.00
N SER A 53 8.78 7.08 -0.85
CA SER A 53 10.24 7.02 -0.65
C SER A 53 10.81 5.60 -0.72
N ARG A 54 9.96 4.58 -0.50
CA ARG A 54 10.34 3.16 -0.54
C ARG A 54 9.68 2.41 -1.68
N TRP A 55 9.05 3.11 -2.64
CA TRP A 55 8.19 2.51 -3.65
C TRP A 55 8.84 1.33 -4.37
N ASN A 56 10.10 1.46 -4.77
CA ASN A 56 10.81 0.42 -5.51
C ASN A 56 11.14 -0.83 -4.65
N GLU A 57 11.20 -0.68 -3.32
CA GLU A 57 11.47 -1.76 -2.36
C GLU A 57 10.19 -2.50 -1.92
N LEU A 58 9.02 -1.90 -2.15
CA LEU A 58 7.76 -2.46 -1.66
C LEU A 58 7.33 -3.70 -2.45
N PRO A 59 6.89 -4.76 -1.75
CA PRO A 59 6.18 -5.88 -2.37
C PRO A 59 4.97 -5.40 -3.19
N VAL A 60 4.60 -6.17 -4.22
CA VAL A 60 3.43 -5.89 -5.07
C VAL A 60 2.17 -5.69 -4.23
N PHE A 61 1.95 -6.55 -3.24
CA PHE A 61 0.80 -6.46 -2.34
C PHE A 61 0.69 -5.12 -1.62
N ASP A 62 1.79 -4.58 -1.10
CA ASP A 62 1.80 -3.29 -0.41
C ASP A 62 1.56 -2.13 -1.37
N LYS A 63 2.07 -2.21 -2.60
CA LYS A 63 1.77 -1.25 -3.66
C LYS A 63 0.28 -1.27 -4.04
N LEU A 64 -0.33 -2.45 -4.12
CA LEU A 64 -1.76 -2.59 -4.40
C LEU A 64 -2.62 -2.06 -3.25
N LYS A 65 -2.24 -2.33 -1.98
CA LYS A 65 -2.89 -1.72 -0.81
C LYS A 65 -2.76 -0.21 -0.80
N PHE A 66 -1.62 0.32 -1.23
CA PHE A 66 -1.46 1.76 -1.38
C PHE A 66 -2.45 2.36 -2.39
N LEU A 67 -2.65 1.68 -3.52
CA LEU A 67 -3.60 2.12 -4.54
C LEU A 67 -5.07 2.06 -4.08
N ASP A 68 -5.40 1.24 -3.09
CA ASP A 68 -6.71 1.18 -2.44
C ASP A 68 -6.97 2.36 -1.47
N HIS A 69 -5.94 3.12 -1.13
CA HIS A 69 -6.04 4.21 -0.16
C HIS A 69 -6.67 5.47 -0.77
N GLU A 70 -7.44 6.23 0.00
CA GLU A 70 -8.14 7.45 -0.48
C GLU A 70 -7.19 8.56 -1.01
N TRP A 71 -5.90 8.50 -0.68
CA TRP A 71 -4.82 9.42 -1.13
C TRP A 71 -3.93 8.82 -2.22
N ALA A 72 -4.29 7.66 -2.77
CA ALA A 72 -3.52 6.99 -3.81
C ALA A 72 -3.29 7.89 -5.03
N ALA A 73 -4.32 8.65 -5.45
CA ALA A 73 -4.24 9.53 -6.60
C ALA A 73 -3.15 10.59 -6.47
N GLU A 74 -3.05 11.26 -5.30
CA GLU A 74 -1.97 12.21 -5.03
C GLU A 74 -0.60 11.54 -5.07
N GLY A 75 -0.50 10.34 -4.52
CA GLY A 75 0.73 9.56 -4.55
C GLY A 75 1.18 9.16 -5.96
N VAL A 76 0.26 8.63 -6.75
CA VAL A 76 0.51 8.25 -8.16
C VAL A 76 0.95 9.45 -8.97
N MET A 77 0.26 10.60 -8.84
CA MET A 77 0.67 11.82 -9.54
C MET A 77 2.11 12.24 -9.20
N ILE A 78 2.50 12.14 -7.92
CA ILE A 78 3.85 12.48 -7.48
C ILE A 78 4.87 11.46 -7.99
N LEU A 79 4.58 10.15 -7.92
CA LEU A 79 5.45 9.12 -8.47
C LEU A 79 5.68 9.28 -9.97
N THR A 80 4.62 9.56 -10.73
CA THR A 80 4.72 9.83 -12.18
C THR A 80 5.63 11.03 -12.44
N PHE A 81 5.43 12.12 -11.70
CA PHE A 81 6.27 13.32 -11.82
C PHE A 81 7.74 13.03 -11.50
N LEU A 82 8.02 12.34 -10.39
CA LEU A 82 9.38 12.03 -9.96
C LEU A 82 10.10 11.11 -10.95
N LYS A 83 9.44 10.03 -11.38
CA LYS A 83 10.02 9.12 -12.38
C LYS A 83 10.28 9.84 -13.70
N GLN A 84 9.36 10.70 -14.15
CA GLN A 84 9.55 11.50 -15.35
C GLN A 84 10.74 12.47 -15.22
N TRP A 85 10.87 13.13 -14.07
CA TRP A 85 11.97 14.06 -13.77
C TRP A 85 13.33 13.35 -13.76
N GLU A 86 13.38 12.13 -13.22
CA GLU A 86 14.58 11.29 -13.18
C GLU A 86 14.84 10.52 -14.49
N ASN A 87 14.04 10.75 -15.55
CA ASN A 87 14.06 10.00 -16.81
C ASN A 87 13.95 8.48 -16.63
N GLN A 88 13.22 8.03 -15.60
CA GLN A 88 12.95 6.62 -15.35
C GLN A 88 11.74 6.12 -16.14
N ASN A 89 11.74 4.83 -16.45
CA ASN A 89 10.61 4.16 -17.07
C ASN A 89 9.41 4.14 -16.10
N LEU A 90 8.22 4.46 -16.63
CA LEU A 90 6.94 4.38 -15.92
C LEU A 90 6.30 2.98 -15.96
N GLY A 91 6.87 2.04 -16.74
CA GLY A 91 6.35 0.69 -16.97
C GLY A 91 5.93 -0.01 -15.68
N ASP A 92 6.81 -0.10 -14.69
CA ASP A 92 6.50 -0.73 -13.40
C ASP A 92 5.28 -0.11 -12.70
N LEU A 93 5.14 1.23 -12.74
CA LEU A 93 4.00 1.92 -12.13
C LEU A 93 2.71 1.64 -12.92
N GLN A 94 2.79 1.65 -14.25
CA GLN A 94 1.67 1.34 -15.13
C GLN A 94 1.21 -0.12 -14.97
N GLU A 95 2.14 -1.06 -14.86
CA GLU A 95 1.85 -2.48 -14.60
C GLU A 95 1.14 -2.68 -13.27
N ILE A 96 1.61 -2.03 -12.20
CA ILE A 96 0.97 -2.10 -10.88
C ILE A 96 -0.43 -1.49 -10.89
N ILE A 97 -0.63 -0.36 -11.59
CA ILE A 97 -1.96 0.25 -11.75
C ILE A 97 -2.88 -0.67 -12.58
N ALA A 98 -2.38 -1.27 -13.66
CA ALA A 98 -3.15 -2.22 -14.46
C ALA A 98 -3.56 -3.44 -13.63
N HIS A 99 -2.63 -4.02 -12.85
CA HIS A 99 -2.93 -5.10 -11.90
C HIS A 99 -4.04 -4.67 -10.93
N PHE A 100 -3.92 -3.50 -10.31
CA PHE A 100 -4.94 -2.97 -9.40
C PHE A 100 -6.33 -2.86 -10.05
N LEU A 101 -6.40 -2.33 -11.28
CA LEU A 101 -7.66 -2.20 -12.01
C LEU A 101 -8.30 -3.56 -12.34
N GLU A 102 -7.48 -4.56 -12.68
CA GLU A 102 -7.94 -5.92 -12.94
C GLU A 102 -8.51 -6.59 -11.69
N VAL A 103 -7.79 -6.54 -10.55
CA VAL A 103 -8.24 -7.19 -9.31
C VAL A 103 -9.38 -6.46 -8.63
N SER A 104 -9.48 -5.14 -8.81
CA SER A 104 -10.61 -4.33 -8.31
C SER A 104 -11.86 -4.48 -9.17
N VAL A 105 -11.78 -5.18 -10.32
CA VAL A 105 -12.88 -5.31 -11.28
C VAL A 105 -13.42 -3.93 -11.70
N GLY A 106 -12.53 -2.94 -11.78
CA GLY A 106 -12.87 -1.55 -12.11
C GLY A 106 -13.65 -0.79 -11.04
N LEU A 107 -13.84 -1.34 -9.84
CA LEU A 107 -14.56 -0.68 -8.74
C LEU A 107 -13.74 0.40 -8.03
N GLY A 108 -12.44 0.46 -8.30
CA GLY A 108 -11.52 1.41 -7.65
C GLY A 108 -11.14 1.04 -6.21
N HIS A 109 -11.51 -0.17 -5.77
CA HIS A 109 -11.13 -0.72 -4.47
C HIS A 109 -10.72 -2.19 -4.58
N LEU A 110 -9.82 -2.63 -3.70
CA LEU A 110 -9.45 -4.06 -3.63
C LEU A 110 -10.65 -4.91 -3.19
N PRO A 111 -10.75 -6.16 -3.69
CA PRO A 111 -11.82 -7.05 -3.30
C PRO A 111 -11.71 -7.42 -1.82
N HIS A 112 -12.84 -7.71 -1.17
CA HIS A 112 -12.79 -8.23 0.18
C HIS A 112 -12.06 -9.59 0.23
N PRO A 113 -11.36 -9.90 1.34
CA PRO A 113 -10.77 -11.22 1.53
C PRO A 113 -11.83 -12.32 1.48
N PHE A 114 -11.57 -13.37 0.70
CA PHE A 114 -12.46 -14.52 0.57
C PHE A 114 -12.51 -15.38 1.83
N VAL A 115 -11.37 -15.50 2.52
CA VAL A 115 -11.23 -16.29 3.74
C VAL A 115 -11.29 -15.35 4.94
N ARG A 116 -12.15 -15.68 5.89
CA ARG A 116 -12.33 -14.96 7.16
C ARG A 116 -11.81 -15.79 8.32
N ALA A 117 -11.58 -15.15 9.46
CA ALA A 117 -11.17 -15.84 10.69
C ALA A 117 -12.12 -17.00 11.06
N SER A 118 -13.43 -16.83 10.87
CA SER A 118 -14.43 -17.87 11.13
C SER A 118 -14.24 -19.13 10.27
N ASP A 119 -13.74 -18.98 9.04
CA ASP A 119 -13.51 -20.11 8.15
C ASP A 119 -12.35 -20.98 8.65
N LEU A 120 -11.28 -20.33 9.10
CA LEU A 120 -10.09 -21.00 9.62
C LEU A 120 -10.37 -21.65 10.99
N ILE A 121 -11.11 -20.98 11.85
CA ILE A 121 -11.54 -21.54 13.14
C ILE A 121 -12.41 -22.79 12.92
N ALA A 122 -13.31 -22.77 11.92
CA ALA A 122 -14.10 -23.95 11.55
C ALA A 122 -13.25 -25.11 11.01
N GLN A 123 -12.06 -24.83 10.48
CA GLN A 123 -11.07 -25.82 10.06
C GLN A 123 -10.15 -26.30 11.20
N GLY A 124 -10.35 -25.81 12.42
CA GLY A 124 -9.59 -26.20 13.61
C GLY A 124 -8.39 -25.31 13.93
N GLU A 125 -8.22 -24.19 13.23
CA GLU A 125 -7.16 -23.23 13.55
C GLU A 125 -7.47 -22.48 14.86
N PRO A 126 -6.53 -22.44 15.83
CA PRO A 126 -6.75 -21.73 17.07
C PRO A 126 -6.76 -20.21 16.85
N PRO A 127 -7.57 -19.45 17.60
CA PRO A 127 -7.50 -18.00 17.57
C PRO A 127 -6.17 -17.50 18.12
N GLY A 128 -5.56 -16.51 17.46
CA GLY A 128 -4.31 -15.90 17.90
C GLY A 128 -3.61 -15.08 16.80
N PRO A 129 -2.44 -14.49 17.08
CA PRO A 129 -1.69 -13.68 16.12
C PRO A 129 -1.37 -14.41 14.81
N GLN A 130 -1.05 -15.71 14.90
CA GLN A 130 -0.76 -16.57 13.75
C GLN A 130 -1.95 -16.69 12.78
N LEU A 131 -3.18 -16.58 13.28
CA LEU A 131 -4.38 -16.57 12.45
C LEU A 131 -4.41 -15.31 11.56
N GLY A 132 -4.02 -14.16 12.11
CA GLY A 132 -3.93 -12.90 11.38
C GLY A 132 -2.90 -12.96 10.26
N GLU A 133 -1.71 -13.52 10.56
CA GLU A 133 -0.64 -13.72 9.58
C GLU A 133 -1.10 -14.64 8.43
N LYS A 134 -1.80 -15.74 8.74
CA LYS A 134 -2.38 -16.63 7.72
C LYS A 134 -3.43 -15.92 6.86
N LEU A 135 -4.34 -15.16 7.47
CA LEU A 135 -5.36 -14.41 6.74
C LEU A 135 -4.74 -13.38 5.81
N GLU A 136 -3.69 -12.68 6.25
CA GLU A 136 -2.96 -11.73 5.42
C GLU A 136 -2.24 -12.43 4.26
N ALA A 137 -1.58 -13.57 4.51
CA ALA A 137 -0.96 -14.36 3.46
C ALA A 137 -1.99 -14.86 2.42
N TYR A 138 -3.17 -15.32 2.85
CA TYR A 138 -4.23 -15.75 1.95
C TYR A 138 -4.81 -14.60 1.13
N TYR A 139 -4.95 -13.42 1.73
CA TYR A 139 -5.38 -12.24 1.02
C TYR A 139 -4.32 -11.74 0.03
N GLN A 140 -3.05 -11.84 0.39
CA GLN A 140 -1.94 -11.57 -0.52
C GLN A 140 -1.97 -12.52 -1.72
N LEU A 141 -2.18 -13.81 -1.51
CA LEU A 141 -2.33 -14.78 -2.60
C LEU A 141 -3.53 -14.45 -3.49
N GLN A 142 -4.68 -14.12 -2.88
CA GLN A 142 -5.89 -13.73 -3.61
C GLN A 142 -5.62 -12.61 -4.62
N ILE A 143 -4.99 -11.54 -4.16
CA ILE A 143 -4.74 -10.36 -4.99
C ILE A 143 -3.58 -10.59 -5.97
N THR A 144 -2.48 -11.19 -5.51
CA THR A 144 -1.27 -11.34 -6.33
C THR A 144 -1.49 -12.32 -7.48
N HIS A 145 -2.25 -13.40 -7.25
CA HIS A 145 -2.55 -14.41 -8.26
C HIS A 145 -3.89 -14.21 -8.96
N LYS A 146 -4.59 -13.09 -8.72
CA LYS A 146 -5.87 -12.75 -9.35
C LYS A 146 -6.93 -13.86 -9.16
N ILE A 147 -6.93 -14.49 -7.99
CA ILE A 147 -7.84 -15.58 -7.63
C ILE A 147 -9.26 -15.03 -7.59
N GLN A 148 -10.19 -15.72 -8.24
CA GLN A 148 -11.55 -15.22 -8.44
C GLN A 148 -12.58 -15.84 -7.50
N SER A 149 -12.23 -16.93 -6.80
CA SER A 149 -13.14 -17.55 -5.84
C SER A 149 -12.44 -18.06 -4.57
N LYS A 150 -13.25 -18.25 -3.52
CA LYS A 150 -12.82 -18.84 -2.25
C LYS A 150 -12.35 -20.28 -2.45
N GLU A 151 -13.05 -21.05 -3.27
CA GLU A 151 -12.75 -22.45 -3.55
C GLU A 151 -11.40 -22.61 -4.26
N GLU A 152 -11.10 -21.71 -5.19
CA GLU A 152 -9.81 -21.67 -5.88
C GLU A 152 -8.67 -21.37 -4.89
N LEU A 153 -8.85 -20.37 -4.01
CA LEU A 153 -7.88 -20.02 -2.97
C LEU A 153 -7.62 -21.20 -2.02
N LEU A 154 -8.68 -21.84 -1.52
CA LEU A 154 -8.56 -22.98 -0.60
C LEU A 154 -7.87 -24.19 -1.25
N ARG A 155 -8.11 -24.46 -2.53
CA ARG A 155 -7.38 -25.52 -3.27
C ARG A 155 -5.88 -25.22 -3.34
N LEU A 156 -5.52 -23.98 -3.63
CA LEU A 156 -4.14 -23.55 -3.77
C LEU A 156 -3.38 -23.66 -2.43
N ILE A 157 -4.05 -23.34 -1.33
CA ILE A 157 -3.51 -23.51 0.03
C ILE A 157 -3.30 -24.99 0.36
N ASN A 158 -4.30 -25.84 0.08
CA ASN A 158 -4.24 -27.26 0.41
C ASN A 158 -3.18 -28.05 -0.37
N ILE A 159 -2.81 -27.59 -1.57
CA ILE A 159 -1.74 -28.21 -2.36
C ILE A 159 -0.36 -27.92 -1.75
N ASN A 160 -0.18 -26.78 -1.07
CA ASN A 160 1.10 -26.37 -0.50
C ASN A 160 1.33 -26.86 0.95
N THR A 161 0.34 -27.53 1.55
CA THR A 161 0.42 -28.12 2.89
C THR A 161 0.61 -29.65 2.89
N LEU A 162 0.66 -30.27 1.72
CA LEU A 162 1.00 -31.70 1.50
C LEU A 162 2.45 -31.85 1.06
#